data_AF-A0A1C2AXC8-F1
#
_entry.id   AF-A0A1C2AXC8-F1
#
_cell.length_a   1.000
_cell.length_b   1.000
_cell.length_c   1.000
_cell.angle_alpha   90.00
_cell.angle_beta   90.00
_cell.angle_gamma   90.00
#
_symmetry.space_group_name_H-M   'P 1'
#
loop_
_entity.id
_entity.type
_entity.pdbx_description
1 polymer ?
#
loop_
_entity_poly.entity_id
_entity_poly.type
_entity_poly.pdbx_seq_one_letter_code
_entity_poly.pdbx_strand_id
1 'polypeptide(L)'
;SIVFGLLGLGILLAVFQLPRSTPLVGGITLSLMTLPTIIIACRASLKAVPPSIREAALAMGASKMQTTMHHTVPLSMPGTLSGTIIGLAQALGETAPLILIGMVAFVNTIPGSPLDPAASLPVQIYIWAESAERGFVEKVSACIMVLLGFLIIMNLFAQIIRHKFEKKWS
;
A
#
# COMPACT_ATOMS: atom_id res chain seq x y z
N SER A 1 -9.11 -10.27 1.96
CA SER A 1 -9.45 -8.99 1.29
C SER A 1 -10.95 -8.68 1.35
N ILE A 2 -11.87 -9.59 1.03
CA ILE A 2 -13.34 -9.34 1.02
C ILE A 2 -13.88 -8.81 2.37
N VAL A 3 -13.44 -9.39 3.50
CA VAL A 3 -13.84 -8.93 4.85
C VAL A 3 -13.50 -7.46 5.08
N PHE A 4 -12.36 -6.98 4.58
CA PHE A 4 -11.98 -5.58 4.67
C PHE A 4 -12.84 -4.70 3.77
N GLY A 5 -13.24 -5.19 2.59
CA GLY A 5 -14.25 -4.54 1.76
C GLY A 5 -15.59 -4.39 2.49
N LEU A 6 -16.04 -5.43 3.20
CA LEU A 6 -17.28 -5.42 3.97
C LEU A 6 -17.20 -4.47 5.15
N LEU A 7 -16.03 -4.38 5.77
CA LEU A 7 -15.74 -3.41 6.82
C LEU A 7 -15.78 -1.97 6.27
N GLY A 8 -15.21 -1.72 5.09
CA GLY A 8 -15.32 -0.43 4.41
C GLY A 8 -16.77 -0.06 4.09
N LEU A 9 -17.55 -1.00 3.57
CA LEU A 9 -18.98 -0.81 3.31
C LEU A 9 -19.77 -0.54 4.60
N GLY A 10 -19.62 -1.38 5.62
CA GLY A 10 -20.37 -1.24 6.87
C GLY A 10 -19.98 0.01 7.66
N ILE A 11 -18.68 0.23 7.88
CA ILE A 11 -18.22 1.30 8.77
C ILE A 11 -18.18 2.64 8.01
N LEU A 12 -17.47 2.71 6.88
CA LEU A 12 -17.24 3.99 6.21
C LEU A 12 -18.50 4.49 5.49
N LEU A 13 -19.23 3.60 4.81
CA LEU A 13 -20.40 3.97 4.03
C LEU A 13 -21.69 3.92 4.85
N ALA A 14 -21.89 2.92 5.72
CA ALA A 14 -23.14 2.80 6.48
C ALA A 14 -23.14 3.60 7.80
N VAL A 15 -22.02 3.68 8.53
CA VAL A 15 -21.96 4.45 9.80
C VAL A 15 -21.55 5.90 9.56
N PHE A 16 -20.44 6.13 8.85
CA PHE A 16 -19.92 7.49 8.61
C PHE A 16 -20.58 8.22 7.43
N GLN A 17 -21.47 7.57 6.69
CA GLN A 17 -22.21 8.13 5.54
C GLN A 17 -21.31 8.81 4.50
N LEU A 18 -20.08 8.31 4.33
CA LEU A 18 -19.17 8.85 3.33
C LEU A 18 -19.71 8.57 1.92
N PRO A 19 -19.42 9.43 0.93
CA PRO A 19 -19.89 9.21 -0.43
C PRO A 19 -19.30 7.92 -1.00
N ARG A 20 -20.12 7.17 -1.73
CA ARG A 20 -19.69 5.95 -2.44
C ARG A 20 -18.66 6.30 -3.51
N SER A 21 -17.82 5.32 -3.85
CA SER A 21 -16.89 5.42 -4.97
C SER A 21 -15.82 6.51 -4.80
N THR A 22 -15.51 6.94 -3.57
CA THR A 22 -14.53 8.01 -3.33
C THR A 22 -13.11 7.46 -3.13
N PRO A 23 -12.07 8.13 -3.66
CA PRO A 23 -10.68 7.79 -3.39
C PRO A 23 -10.36 7.68 -1.90
N LEU A 24 -10.99 8.51 -1.06
CA LEU A 24 -10.80 8.48 0.39
C LEU A 24 -11.25 7.15 1.01
N VAL A 25 -12.47 6.69 0.70
CA VAL A 25 -13.00 5.43 1.23
C VAL A 25 -12.18 4.24 0.72
N GLY A 26 -11.79 4.27 -0.56
CA GLY A 26 -10.89 3.27 -1.14
C GLY A 26 -9.53 3.23 -0.45
N GLY A 27 -8.91 4.40 -0.25
CA GLY A 27 -7.62 4.53 0.41
C GLY A 27 -7.63 4.03 1.85
N ILE A 28 -8.66 4.38 2.65
CA ILE A 28 -8.80 3.89 4.03
C ILE A 28 -8.98 2.38 4.05
N THR A 29 -9.83 1.84 3.18
CA THR A 29 -10.09 0.39 3.12
C THR A 29 -8.82 -0.39 2.76
N LEU A 30 -8.08 0.04 1.75
CA LEU A 30 -6.80 -0.57 1.36
C LEU A 30 -5.73 -0.39 2.44
N SER A 31 -5.68 0.76 3.11
CA SER A 31 -4.76 1.01 4.22
C SER A 31 -5.01 0.03 5.37
N LEU A 32 -6.27 -0.14 5.79
CA LEU A 32 -6.63 -1.12 6.82
C LEU A 32 -6.28 -2.56 6.42
N MET A 33 -6.40 -2.90 5.14
CA MET A 33 -6.04 -4.24 4.64
C MET A 33 -4.53 -4.48 4.65
N THR A 34 -3.74 -3.46 4.33
CA THR A 34 -2.28 -3.55 4.13
C THR A 34 -1.49 -3.33 5.42
N LEU A 35 -2.11 -2.66 6.39
CA LEU A 35 -1.50 -2.36 7.69
C LEU A 35 -0.93 -3.59 8.41
N PRO A 36 -1.63 -4.75 8.51
CA PRO A 36 -1.08 -5.93 9.19
C PRO A 36 0.20 -6.45 8.52
N THR A 37 0.24 -6.47 7.20
CA THR A 37 1.40 -6.90 6.41
C THR A 37 2.61 -6.00 6.69
N ILE A 38 2.39 -4.68 6.70
CA ILE A 38 3.42 -3.68 6.99
C ILE A 38 3.93 -3.83 8.44
N ILE A 39 3.03 -4.02 9.41
CA ILE A 39 3.37 -4.22 10.83
C ILE A 39 4.25 -5.45 11.02
N ILE A 40 3.91 -6.58 10.41
CA ILE A 40 4.69 -7.83 10.53
C ILE A 40 6.11 -7.62 10.01
N ALA A 41 6.26 -7.01 8.84
CA ALA A 41 7.57 -6.76 8.26
C ALA A 41 8.40 -5.74 9.06
N CYS A 42 7.76 -4.68 9.57
CA CYS A 42 8.39 -3.71 10.47
C CYS A 42 8.90 -4.39 11.75
N ARG A 43 8.08 -5.23 12.39
CA ARG A 43 8.46 -5.99 13.59
C ARG A 43 9.61 -6.95 13.33
N ALA A 44 9.58 -7.66 12.21
CA ALA A 44 10.68 -8.55 11.82
C ALA A 44 12.00 -7.77 11.66
N SER A 45 11.93 -6.60 11.02
CA SER A 45 13.09 -5.73 10.78
C SER A 45 13.65 -5.13 12.07
N LEU A 46 12.79 -4.70 12.99
CA LEU A 46 13.21 -4.22 14.31
C LEU A 46 13.85 -5.32 15.15
N LYS A 47 13.33 -6.56 15.08
CA LYS A 47 13.87 -7.71 15.80
C LYS A 47 15.20 -8.21 15.22
N ALA A 48 15.44 -7.96 13.94
CA ALA A 48 16.70 -8.31 13.28
C ALA A 48 17.88 -7.45 13.73
N VAL A 49 17.65 -6.30 14.37
CA VAL A 49 18.72 -5.45 14.92
C VAL A 49 19.38 -6.17 16.11
N PRO A 50 20.71 -6.42 16.07
CA PRO A 50 21.41 -7.08 17.17
C PRO A 50 21.20 -6.38 18.53
N PRO A 51 20.98 -7.14 19.62
CA PRO A 51 20.81 -6.54 20.95
C PRO A 51 22.08 -5.82 21.42
N SER A 52 23.26 -6.24 20.97
CA SER A 52 24.56 -5.63 21.33
C SER A 52 24.63 -4.13 21.03
N ILE A 53 24.00 -3.65 19.96
CA ILE A 53 23.97 -2.21 19.62
C ILE A 53 23.16 -1.43 20.64
N ARG A 54 22.06 -2.03 21.11
CA ARG A 54 21.18 -1.41 22.11
C ARG A 54 21.88 -1.36 23.46
N GLU A 55 22.56 -2.44 23.83
CA GLU A 55 23.36 -2.53 25.06
C GLU A 55 24.54 -1.55 25.04
N ALA A 56 25.26 -1.46 23.92
CA ALA A 56 26.36 -0.50 23.76
C ALA A 56 25.87 0.96 23.89
N ALA A 57 24.75 1.32 23.27
CA ALA A 57 24.18 2.66 23.40
C ALA A 57 23.77 2.98 24.85
N LEU A 58 23.16 2.02 25.56
CA LEU A 58 22.80 2.18 26.97
C LEU A 58 24.05 2.29 27.86
N ALA A 59 25.10 1.51 27.60
CA ALA A 59 26.36 1.56 28.34
C ALA A 59 27.10 2.90 28.16
N MET A 60 26.91 3.56 27.03
CA MET A 60 27.40 4.92 26.76
C MET A 60 26.55 6.03 27.41
N GLY A 61 25.55 5.67 28.22
CA GLY A 61 24.68 6.62 28.91
C GLY A 61 23.50 7.14 28.08
N ALA A 62 23.22 6.55 26.90
CA ALA A 62 22.04 6.94 26.13
C ALA A 62 20.75 6.47 26.83
N SER A 63 19.70 7.30 26.77
CA SER A 63 18.37 6.89 27.24
C SER A 63 17.74 5.85 26.30
N LYS A 64 16.78 5.06 26.80
CA LYS A 64 16.05 4.07 25.98
C LYS A 64 15.43 4.69 24.72
N MET A 65 14.89 5.92 24.83
CA MET A 65 14.32 6.65 23.69
C MET A 65 15.39 7.03 22.66
N GLN A 66 16.55 7.53 23.11
CA GLN A 66 17.67 7.84 22.21
C GLN A 66 18.21 6.59 21.52
N THR A 67 18.35 5.48 22.25
CA THR A 67 18.76 4.18 21.68
C THR A 67 17.79 3.69 20.61
N THR A 68 16.49 3.85 20.81
CA THR A 68 15.48 3.47 19.81
C THR A 68 15.52 4.41 18.60
N MET A 69 15.47 5.72 18.81
CA MET A 69 15.34 6.69 17.71
C MET A 69 16.62 6.87 16.90
N HIS A 70 17.80 6.83 17.51
CA HIS A 70 19.07 7.05 16.81
C HIS A 70 19.75 5.77 16.31
N HIS A 71 19.50 4.63 16.97
CA HIS A 71 20.14 3.36 16.60
C HIS A 71 19.13 2.34 16.06
N THR A 72 18.14 1.93 16.86
CA THR A 72 17.30 0.78 16.47
C THR A 72 16.42 1.06 15.25
N VAL A 73 15.74 2.21 15.21
CA VAL A 73 14.83 2.58 14.12
C VAL A 73 15.60 2.79 12.81
N PRO A 74 16.65 3.63 12.74
CA PRO A 74 17.39 3.85 11.50
C PRO A 74 18.00 2.58 10.93
N LEU A 75 18.47 1.68 11.80
CA LEU A 75 19.07 0.42 11.38
C LEU A 75 18.04 -0.58 10.83
N SER A 76 16.80 -0.53 11.31
CA SER A 76 15.69 -1.36 10.82
C SER A 76 15.00 -0.81 9.55
N MET A 77 15.35 0.41 9.13
CA MET A 77 14.72 1.10 7.99
C MET A 77 14.74 0.30 6.68
N PRO A 78 15.87 -0.32 6.26
CA PRO A 78 15.91 -1.04 4.99
C PRO A 78 14.92 -2.21 4.93
N GLY A 79 14.80 -2.96 6.04
CA GLY A 79 13.85 -4.07 6.16
C GLY A 79 12.41 -3.57 6.23
N THR A 80 12.15 -2.51 7.01
CA THR A 80 10.81 -1.94 7.16
C THR A 80 10.31 -1.34 5.84
N LEU A 81 11.18 -0.64 5.11
CA LEU A 81 10.89 -0.12 3.78
C LEU A 81 10.54 -1.25 2.83
N SER A 82 11.34 -2.33 2.80
CA SER A 82 11.07 -3.49 1.94
C SER A 82 9.68 -4.10 2.20
N GLY A 83 9.33 -4.29 3.47
CA GLY A 83 8.00 -4.77 3.86
C GLY A 83 6.87 -3.84 3.45
N THR A 84 7.10 -2.53 3.60
CA THR A 84 6.14 -1.50 3.21
C THR A 84 5.91 -1.49 1.70
N ILE A 85 6.98 -1.63 0.92
CA ILE A 85 6.94 -1.70 -0.56
C ILE A 85 6.11 -2.90 -1.02
N ILE A 86 6.35 -4.09 -0.44
CA ILE A 86 5.58 -5.30 -0.75
C ILE A 86 4.10 -5.11 -0.40
N GLY A 87 3.82 -4.52 0.77
CA GLY A 87 2.43 -4.22 1.18
C GLY A 87 1.72 -3.28 0.22
N LEU A 88 2.39 -2.22 -0.24
CA LEU A 88 1.84 -1.27 -1.23
C LEU A 88 1.63 -1.92 -2.60
N ALA A 89 2.61 -2.71 -3.08
CA ALA A 89 2.49 -3.44 -4.34
C ALA A 89 1.31 -4.41 -4.32
N GLN A 90 1.09 -5.10 -3.19
CA GLN A 90 -0.07 -5.96 -3.01
C GLN A 90 -1.38 -5.14 -3.01
N ALA A 91 -1.43 -4.02 -2.30
CA ALA A 91 -2.59 -3.13 -2.26
C ALA A 91 -3.05 -2.66 -3.64
N LEU A 92 -2.09 -2.30 -4.50
CA LEU A 92 -2.34 -1.80 -5.85
C LEU A 92 -2.96 -2.86 -6.77
N GLY A 93 -2.73 -4.15 -6.48
CA GLY A 93 -3.31 -5.27 -7.23
C GLY A 93 -4.69 -5.72 -6.71
N GLU A 94 -5.18 -5.17 -5.60
CA GLU A 94 -6.42 -5.64 -4.98
C GLU A 94 -7.65 -4.99 -5.63
N THR A 95 -8.52 -5.82 -6.19
CA THR A 95 -9.77 -5.41 -6.85
C THR A 95 -11.00 -5.69 -6.00
N ALA A 96 -11.00 -6.80 -5.27
CA ALA A 96 -12.14 -7.28 -4.48
C ALA A 96 -12.69 -6.28 -3.45
N PRO A 97 -11.89 -5.64 -2.58
CA PRO A 97 -12.42 -4.69 -1.60
C PRO A 97 -12.96 -3.41 -2.26
N LEU A 98 -12.37 -2.99 -3.38
CA LEU A 98 -12.74 -1.78 -4.11
C LEU A 98 -14.08 -1.94 -4.84
N ILE A 99 -14.31 -3.10 -5.45
CA ILE A 99 -15.61 -3.45 -6.04
C ILE A 99 -16.69 -3.39 -4.95
N LEU A 100 -16.40 -3.96 -3.77
CA LEU A 100 -17.38 -4.07 -2.71
C LEU A 100 -17.79 -2.73 -2.10
N ILE A 101 -16.88 -1.76 -2.00
CA ILE A 101 -17.22 -0.37 -1.58
C ILE A 101 -17.82 0.48 -2.73
N GLY A 102 -18.08 -0.11 -3.89
CA GLY A 102 -18.76 0.54 -4.99
C GLY A 102 -17.86 1.39 -5.90
N MET A 103 -16.54 1.19 -5.94
CA MET A 103 -15.65 1.81 -6.95
C MET A 103 -15.78 1.14 -8.34
N VAL A 104 -17.01 0.75 -8.69
CA VAL A 104 -17.39 0.06 -9.94
C VAL A 104 -17.94 1.07 -10.96
N ALA A 105 -18.25 2.29 -10.52
CA ALA A 105 -18.84 3.30 -11.38
C ALA A 105 -17.82 3.80 -12.42
N PHE A 106 -18.18 3.71 -13.70
CA PHE A 106 -17.57 4.49 -14.76
C PHE A 106 -17.72 5.98 -14.42
N VAL A 107 -16.67 6.57 -13.84
CA VAL A 107 -16.65 8.01 -13.57
C VAL A 107 -16.12 8.70 -14.82
N ASN A 108 -17.01 9.35 -15.56
CA ASN A 108 -16.71 10.08 -16.80
C ASN A 108 -16.33 11.55 -16.55
N THR A 109 -16.08 11.91 -15.30
CA THR A 109 -15.77 13.28 -14.83
C THR A 109 -14.45 13.28 -14.08
N ILE A 110 -13.53 14.18 -14.45
CA ILE A 110 -12.24 14.34 -13.77
C ILE A 110 -12.52 14.81 -12.33
N PRO A 111 -12.16 14.04 -11.29
CA PRO A 111 -12.43 14.43 -9.91
C PRO A 111 -11.60 15.68 -9.56
N GLY A 112 -12.26 16.72 -9.06
CA GLY A 112 -11.62 17.95 -8.60
C GLY A 112 -11.24 17.92 -7.10
N SER A 113 -11.83 16.99 -6.35
CA SER A 113 -11.66 16.82 -4.91
C SER A 113 -11.43 15.35 -4.54
N PRO A 114 -10.70 15.04 -3.44
CA PRO A 114 -10.55 13.68 -2.90
C PRO A 114 -11.86 12.99 -2.48
N LEU A 115 -12.94 13.76 -2.36
CA LEU A 115 -14.30 13.31 -2.05
C LEU A 115 -15.16 13.09 -3.29
N ASP A 116 -14.65 13.42 -4.47
CA ASP A 116 -15.38 13.17 -5.72
C ASP A 116 -15.30 11.69 -6.09
N PRO A 117 -16.32 11.15 -6.77
CA PRO A 117 -16.27 9.79 -7.28
C PRO A 117 -15.03 9.57 -8.17
N ALA A 118 -14.37 8.43 -8.04
CA ALA A 118 -13.26 8.03 -8.90
C ALA A 118 -13.30 6.52 -9.19
N ALA A 119 -12.83 6.14 -10.37
CA ALA A 119 -12.59 4.76 -10.72
C ALA A 119 -11.15 4.37 -10.39
N SER A 120 -10.93 3.13 -9.93
CA SER A 120 -9.58 2.59 -9.77
C SER A 120 -9.16 1.82 -11.03
N LEU A 121 -7.91 1.99 -11.44
CA LEU A 121 -7.36 1.31 -12.62
C LEU A 121 -7.53 -0.22 -12.60
N PRO A 122 -7.29 -0.93 -11.47
CA PRO A 122 -7.48 -2.37 -11.42
C PRO A 122 -8.93 -2.80 -11.62
N VAL A 123 -9.88 -2.07 -11.04
CA VAL A 123 -11.32 -2.36 -11.20
C VAL A 123 -11.77 -2.06 -12.63
N GLN A 124 -11.24 -1.00 -13.25
CA GLN A 124 -11.52 -0.69 -14.64
C GLN A 124 -11.06 -1.79 -15.60
N ILE A 125 -9.85 -2.33 -15.39
CA ILE A 125 -9.31 -3.47 -16.14
C ILE A 125 -10.23 -4.68 -15.97
N TYR A 126 -10.66 -4.98 -14.73
CA TYR A 126 -11.55 -6.10 -14.45
C TYR A 126 -12.88 -6.01 -15.21
N ILE A 127 -13.56 -4.86 -15.13
CA ILE A 127 -14.86 -4.63 -15.80
C ILE A 127 -14.70 -4.72 -17.32
N TRP A 128 -13.64 -4.13 -17.89
CA TRP A 128 -13.42 -4.17 -19.33
C TRP A 128 -12.97 -5.55 -19.83
N ALA A 129 -12.23 -6.30 -19.02
CA ALA A 129 -11.84 -7.67 -19.36
C ALA A 129 -13.04 -8.64 -19.42
N GLU A 130 -14.10 -8.35 -18.68
CA GLU A 130 -15.34 -9.13 -18.70
C GLU A 130 -16.26 -8.78 -19.89
N SER A 131 -16.04 -7.62 -20.54
CA SER A 131 -16.84 -7.19 -21.69
C SER A 131 -16.43 -7.89 -23.00
N ALA A 132 -17.40 -8.48 -23.72
CA ALA A 132 -17.17 -9.32 -24.90
C ALA A 132 -16.95 -8.57 -26.23
N GLU A 133 -16.85 -7.24 -26.22
CA GLU A 133 -16.64 -6.43 -27.41
C GLU A 133 -15.15 -6.35 -27.81
N ARG A 134 -14.84 -6.62 -29.08
CA ARG A 134 -13.45 -6.60 -29.60
C ARG A 134 -12.72 -5.28 -29.36
N GLY A 135 -13.45 -4.15 -29.33
CA GLY A 135 -12.87 -2.83 -29.06
C GLY A 135 -12.39 -2.61 -27.62
N PHE A 136 -12.79 -3.45 -26.66
CA PHE A 136 -12.32 -3.39 -25.27
C PHE A 136 -11.03 -4.16 -25.06
N VAL A 137 -10.71 -5.17 -25.88
CA VAL A 137 -9.46 -5.97 -25.74
C VAL A 137 -8.21 -5.09 -25.92
N GLU A 138 -8.23 -4.19 -26.91
CA GLU A 138 -7.15 -3.23 -27.15
C GLU A 138 -7.00 -2.24 -25.98
N LYS A 139 -8.11 -1.75 -25.41
CA LYS A 139 -8.08 -0.85 -24.25
C LYS A 139 -7.61 -1.54 -22.97
N VAL A 140 -8.06 -2.78 -22.74
CA VAL A 140 -7.67 -3.60 -21.59
C VAL A 140 -6.18 -3.89 -21.63
N SER A 141 -5.67 -4.33 -22.78
CA SER A 141 -4.23 -4.60 -22.95
C SER A 141 -3.39 -3.34 -22.74
N ALA A 142 -3.82 -2.18 -23.25
CA ALA A 142 -3.17 -0.90 -22.96
C ALA A 142 -3.15 -0.56 -21.47
N CYS A 143 -4.28 -0.70 -20.76
CA CYS A 143 -4.35 -0.46 -19.33
C CYS A 143 -3.47 -1.42 -18.51
N ILE A 144 -3.44 -2.71 -18.88
CA ILE A 144 -2.56 -3.70 -18.25
C ILE A 144 -1.09 -3.32 -18.45
N MET A 145 -0.68 -2.92 -19.67
CA MET A 145 0.69 -2.48 -19.94
C MET A 145 1.07 -1.25 -19.10
N VAL A 146 0.17 -0.27 -18.98
CA VAL A 146 0.39 0.92 -18.14
C VAL A 146 0.51 0.53 -16.67
N LEU A 147 -0.37 -0.34 -16.17
CA LEU A 147 -0.34 -0.78 -14.78
C LEU A 147 0.91 -1.60 -14.46
N LEU A 148 1.32 -2.50 -15.35
CA LEU A 148 2.57 -3.26 -15.22
C LEU A 148 3.79 -2.35 -15.28
N GLY A 149 3.83 -1.41 -16.24
CA GLY A 149 4.90 -0.43 -16.35
C GLY A 149 5.04 0.41 -15.07
N PHE A 150 3.91 0.89 -14.54
CA PHE A 150 3.86 1.61 -13.27
C PHE A 150 4.38 0.75 -12.11
N LEU A 151 3.93 -0.50 -11.99
CA LEU A 151 4.37 -1.41 -10.93
C LEU A 151 5.87 -1.70 -11.02
N ILE A 152 6.41 -1.90 -12.22
CA ILE A 152 7.84 -2.13 -12.44
C ILE A 152 8.64 -0.89 -12.01
N ILE A 153 8.25 0.30 -12.48
CA ILE A 153 8.94 1.56 -12.14
C ILE A 153 8.89 1.82 -10.64
N MET A 154 7.72 1.65 -10.02
CA MET A 154 7.53 1.81 -8.59
C MET A 154 8.43 0.86 -7.79
N ASN A 155 8.43 -0.44 -8.13
CA ASN A 155 9.25 -1.44 -7.46
C ASN A 155 10.76 -1.18 -7.66
N LEU A 156 11.16 -0.71 -8.84
CA LEU A 156 12.56 -0.36 -9.11
C LEU A 156 13.01 0.83 -8.26
N PHE A 157 12.20 1.91 -8.22
CA PHE A 157 12.46 3.09 -7.40
C PHE A 157 12.54 2.74 -5.91
N ALA A 158 11.60 1.91 -5.46
CA ALA A 158 11.55 1.37 -4.12
C ALA A 158 12.81 0.55 -3.76
N GLN A 159 13.32 -0.27 -4.68
CA GLN A 159 14.55 -1.03 -4.51
C GLN A 159 15.79 -0.13 -4.46
N ILE A 160 15.84 0.94 -5.27
CA ILE A 160 16.93 1.93 -5.23
C ILE A 160 16.98 2.63 -3.86
N ILE A 161 15.83 3.04 -3.33
CA ILE A 161 15.74 3.64 -1.99
C ILE A 161 16.27 2.66 -0.94
N ARG A 162 15.84 1.40 -0.97
CA ARG A 162 16.31 0.37 -0.05
C ARG A 162 17.84 0.27 -0.07
N HIS A 163 18.43 0.19 -1.26
CA HIS A 163 19.88 0.01 -1.40
C HIS A 163 20.66 1.21 -0.85
N LYS A 164 20.11 2.43 -0.92
CA LYS A 164 20.70 3.62 -0.30
C LYS A 164 20.74 3.55 1.23
N PHE A 165 19.76 2.91 1.86
CA PHE A 165 19.68 2.77 3.33
C PHE A 165 20.38 1.50 3.85
N GLU A 166 20.73 0.56 2.98
CA GLU A 166 21.40 -0.70 3.32
C GLU A 166 22.87 -0.44 3.71
N LYS A 167 23.10 -0.06 4.97
CA LYS A 167 24.46 -0.09 5.55
C LYS A 167 24.85 -1.53 5.80
N LYS A 168 25.87 -2.01 5.09
CA LYS A 168 26.46 -3.34 5.30
C LYS A 168 27.16 -3.37 6.66
N TRP A 169 26.83 -4.39 7.44
CA TRP A 169 27.48 -4.75 8.67
C TRP A 169 28.55 -5.76 8.29
N SER A 170 29.82 -5.35 8.34
CA SER A 170 30.96 -6.28 8.27
C SER A 170 31.66 -6.28 9.61
#